data_AF-A0A949MK57-F1
#
_entry.id   AF-A0A949MK57-F1
#
_cell.length_a   1.000
_cell.length_b   1.000
_cell.length_c   1.000
_cell.angle_alpha   90.00
_cell.angle_beta   90.00
_cell.angle_gamma   90.00
#
_symmetry.space_group_name_H-M   'P 1'
#
loop_
_entity.id
_entity.type
_entity.pdbx_description
1 polymer ?
#
loop_
_entity_poly.entity_id
_entity_poly.type
_entity_poly.pdbx_seq_one_letter_code
_entity_poly.pdbx_strand_id
1 'polypeptide(L)' 'GAAPQTLVPGVTNMSVLYGVDTAASGAPTQYLAASAMTPAYWTAVKSVRVTLTFNNPLYPQPGQPATVTFTRVIALLNAS' A
#
# COMPACT_ATOMS: atom_id res chain seq x y z
N GLY A 1 -2.62 -12.76 -25.21
CA GLY A 1 -3.01 -11.98 -24.01
C GLY A 1 -3.23 -10.54 -24.42
N ALA A 2 -4.13 -9.81 -23.77
CA ALA A 2 -4.33 -8.38 -24.03
C ALA A 2 -3.12 -7.56 -23.59
N ALA A 3 -2.88 -6.41 -24.23
CA ALA A 3 -1.85 -5.47 -23.81
C ALA A 3 -2.22 -4.86 -22.43
N PRO A 4 -1.23 -4.55 -21.56
CA PRO A 4 -1.48 -3.87 -20.29
C PRO A 4 -2.22 -2.54 -20.51
N GLN A 5 -3.28 -2.29 -19.74
CA GLN A 5 -4.05 -1.05 -19.78
C GLN A 5 -3.72 -0.18 -18.56
N THR A 6 -3.39 1.09 -18.80
CA THR A 6 -3.24 2.09 -17.74
C THR A 6 -4.59 2.36 -17.09
N LEU A 7 -4.69 2.15 -15.78
CA LEU A 7 -5.91 2.46 -15.00
C LEU A 7 -5.92 3.91 -14.53
N VAL A 8 -4.77 4.42 -14.08
CA VAL A 8 -4.62 5.80 -13.60
C VAL A 8 -3.35 6.39 -14.21
N PRO A 9 -3.46 7.39 -15.09
CA PRO A 9 -2.29 8.08 -15.63
C PRO A 9 -1.45 8.74 -14.53
N GLY A 10 -0.13 8.72 -14.70
CA GLY A 10 0.81 9.41 -13.80
C GLY A 10 1.22 8.65 -12.54
N VAL A 11 0.58 7.50 -12.24
CA VAL A 11 1.10 6.56 -11.24
C VAL A 11 2.33 5.86 -11.82
N THR A 12 3.46 5.97 -11.13
CA THR A 12 4.74 5.36 -11.55
C THR A 12 5.15 4.18 -10.68
N ASN A 13 4.61 4.10 -9.46
CA ASN A 13 4.85 2.96 -8.58
C ASN A 13 3.67 2.73 -7.63
N MET A 14 3.52 1.49 -7.18
CA MET A 14 2.60 1.10 -6.12
C MET A 14 3.31 0.14 -5.17
N SER A 15 3.23 0.41 -3.87
CA SER A 15 3.64 -0.52 -2.83
C SER A 15 2.47 -0.86 -1.91
N VAL A 16 2.50 -2.09 -1.40
CA VAL A 16 1.44 -2.65 -0.56
C VAL A 16 2.09 -3.30 0.66
N LEU A 17 1.63 -2.92 1.85
CA LEU A 17 1.98 -3.57 3.11
C LEU A 17 0.70 -4.07 3.80
N TYR A 18 0.80 -5.21 4.48
CA TYR A 18 -0.29 -5.83 5.20
C TYR A 18 -0.20 -5.49 6.69
N GLY A 19 -1.26 -4.87 7.23
CA GLY A 19 -1.40 -4.61 8.65
C GLY A 19 -1.84 -5.88 9.38
N VAL A 20 -0.92 -6.47 10.15
CA VAL A 20 -1.10 -7.74 10.86
C VAL A 20 -1.28 -7.47 12.36
N ASP A 21 -2.27 -8.10 12.98
CA ASP A 21 -2.50 -8.05 14.43
C ASP A 21 -1.81 -9.23 15.12
N THR A 22 -0.55 -9.06 15.49
CA THR A 22 0.22 -10.11 16.17
C THR A 22 -0.05 -10.20 17.67
N ALA A 23 -0.84 -9.28 18.22
CA ALA A 23 -1.17 -9.25 19.65
C ALA A 23 -2.63 -9.64 19.93
N ALA A 24 -3.41 -10.03 18.91
CA ALA A 24 -4.83 -10.32 18.99
C ALA A 24 -5.66 -9.17 19.62
N SER A 25 -5.25 -7.94 19.33
CA SER A 25 -5.84 -6.69 19.85
C SER A 25 -7.06 -6.21 19.06
N GLY A 26 -7.30 -6.78 17.88
CA GLY A 26 -8.29 -6.32 16.90
C GLY A 26 -7.75 -5.26 15.94
N ALA A 27 -6.51 -4.79 16.11
CA ALA A 27 -5.88 -3.77 15.27
C ALA A 27 -4.49 -4.19 14.78
N PRO A 28 -4.00 -3.67 13.63
CA PRO A 28 -2.64 -3.93 13.18
C PRO A 28 -1.59 -3.47 14.20
N THR A 29 -0.71 -4.37 14.61
CA THR A 29 0.47 -4.07 15.43
C THR A 29 1.69 -3.75 14.57
N GLN A 30 1.74 -4.30 13.35
CA GLN A 30 2.82 -4.08 12.40
C GLN A 30 2.34 -4.12 10.95
N TYR A 31 3.11 -3.50 10.04
CA TYR A 31 2.89 -3.54 8.60
C TYR A 31 4.02 -4.30 7.91
N LEU A 32 3.69 -5.39 7.23
CA LEU A 32 4.66 -6.29 6.60
C LEU A 32 4.53 -6.29 5.08
N ALA A 33 5.66 -6.39 4.38
CA ALA A 33 5.67 -6.67 2.94
C ALA A 33 5.29 -8.13 2.69
N ALA A 34 4.78 -8.44 1.51
CA ALA A 34 4.39 -9.81 1.13
C ALA A 34 5.52 -10.84 1.34
N SER A 35 6.77 -10.43 1.08
CA SER A 35 7.96 -11.28 1.25
C SER A 35 8.27 -11.65 2.70
N ALA A 36 7.73 -10.91 3.67
CA ALA A 36 7.88 -11.17 5.10
C ALA A 36 6.66 -11.87 5.73
N MET A 37 5.63 -12.17 4.92
CA MET A 37 4.41 -12.84 5.40
C MET A 37 4.63 -14.34 5.56
N THR A 38 4.10 -14.91 6.65
CA THR A 38 4.02 -16.35 6.88
C THR A 38 2.55 -16.79 6.78
N PRO A 39 2.26 -18.10 6.60
CA PRO A 39 0.89 -18.63 6.62
C PRO A 39 0.05 -18.15 7.81
N ALA A 40 0.66 -18.06 9.01
CA ALA A 40 -0.02 -17.61 10.23
C ALA A 40 -0.33 -16.10 10.24
N TYR A 41 0.47 -15.27 9.56
CA TYR A 41 0.20 -13.83 9.49
C TYR A 41 -0.97 -13.50 8.58
N TRP A 42 -1.24 -14.30 7.54
CA TRP A 42 -2.37 -14.08 6.65
C TRP A 42 -3.72 -14.14 7.37
N THR A 43 -3.87 -15.05 8.34
CA THR A 43 -5.11 -15.16 9.13
C THR A 43 -5.30 -14.00 10.12
N ALA A 44 -4.22 -13.25 10.40
CA ALA A 44 -4.21 -12.13 11.34
C ALA A 44 -4.21 -10.75 10.67
N VAL A 45 -4.39 -10.66 9.35
CA VAL A 45 -4.48 -9.38 8.63
C VAL A 45 -5.76 -8.63 9.02
N LYS A 46 -5.63 -7.35 9.32
CA LYS A 46 -6.73 -6.42 9.65
C LYS A 46 -6.82 -5.22 8.71
N SER A 47 -5.74 -4.88 8.01
CA SER A 47 -5.74 -3.78 7.05
C SER A 47 -4.70 -3.98 5.96
N VAL A 48 -4.81 -3.17 4.91
CA VAL A 48 -3.78 -3.01 3.89
C VAL A 48 -3.40 -1.53 3.82
N ARG A 49 -2.10 -1.25 3.81
CA ARG A 49 -1.56 0.08 3.51
C ARG A 49 -1.08 0.10 2.07
N VAL A 50 -1.75 0.90 1.25
CA VAL A 50 -1.38 1.12 -0.15
C VAL A 50 -0.70 2.47 -0.26
N THR A 51 0.48 2.50 -0.87
CA THR A 51 1.18 3.74 -1.22
C THR A 51 1.34 3.82 -2.73
N LEU A 52 0.83 4.91 -3.31
CA LEU A 52 0.97 5.23 -4.73
C LEU A 52 1.99 6.35 -4.89
N THR A 53 2.89 6.20 -5.84
CA THR A 53 3.84 7.24 -6.25
C THR A 53 3.38 7.84 -7.58
N PHE A 54 3.27 9.15 -7.63
CA PHE A 54 2.89 9.90 -8.82
C PHE A 54 4.04 10.79 -9.28
N ASN A 55 4.11 11.04 -10.59
CA ASN A 55 4.90 12.15 -11.10
C ASN A 55 4.38 13.47 -10.54
N ASN A 56 5.28 14.33 -10.06
CA ASN A 56 4.90 15.65 -9.59
C ASN A 56 4.78 16.61 -10.79
N PRO A 57 3.58 17.15 -11.10
CA PRO A 57 3.43 18.11 -12.19
C PRO A 57 4.20 19.41 -11.95
N LEU A 58 4.53 19.71 -10.69
CA LEU A 58 5.33 20.88 -10.32
C LEU A 58 6.84 20.62 -10.37
N TYR A 59 7.31 19.42 -10.72
CA TYR A 59 8.74 19.11 -10.80
C TYR A 59 9.58 20.13 -11.61
N PRO A 60 9.07 20.73 -12.71
CA PRO A 60 9.83 21.77 -13.42
C PRO A 60 10.07 23.06 -12.62
N GLN A 61 9.38 23.27 -11.50
CA GLN A 61 9.56 24.42 -10.63
C GLN A 61 10.72 24.22 -9.65
N PRO A 62 11.52 25.26 -9.35
CA PRO A 62 12.62 25.16 -8.40
C PRO A 62 12.18 24.61 -7.04
N GLY A 63 12.91 23.62 -6.53
CA GLY A 63 12.69 23.04 -5.20
C GLY A 63 11.60 21.98 -5.09
N GLN A 64 10.96 21.58 -6.19
CA GLN A 64 9.92 20.55 -6.18
C GLN A 64 10.50 19.14 -6.36
N PRO A 65 10.04 18.13 -5.60
CA PRO A 65 10.49 16.74 -5.79
C PRO A 65 9.94 16.18 -7.11
N ALA A 66 10.64 15.21 -7.71
CA ALA A 66 10.21 14.56 -8.95
C ALA A 66 8.89 13.79 -8.81
N THR A 67 8.59 13.30 -7.61
CA THR A 67 7.41 12.49 -7.33
C THR A 67 6.74 12.91 -6.03
N VAL A 68 5.44 12.64 -5.93
CA VAL A 68 4.65 12.76 -4.70
C VAL A 68 4.03 11.41 -4.35
N THR A 69 3.82 11.17 -3.06
CA THR A 69 3.23 9.91 -2.58
C THR A 69 1.88 10.13 -1.94
N PHE A 70 0.92 9.25 -2.27
CA PHE A 70 -0.35 9.14 -1.59
C PHE A 70 -0.41 7.81 -0.84
N THR A 71 -0.72 7.84 0.45
CA THR A 71 -0.87 6.62 1.26
C THR A 71 -2.29 6.50 1.78
N ARG A 72 -2.89 5.33 1.61
CA ARG A 72 -4.20 4.98 2.18
C ARG A 72 -4.09 3.68 2.97
N VAL A 73 -4.55 3.71 4.22
CA VAL A 73 -4.84 2.50 4.99
C VAL A 73 -6.30 2.13 4.75
N ILE A 74 -6.52 0.89 4.32
CA ILE A 74 -7.82 0.32 4.02
C ILE A 74 -8.05 -0.77 5.07
N ALA A 75 -9.04 -0.57 5.93
CA ALA A 75 -9.46 -1.60 6.87
C ALA A 75 -10.09 -2.76 6.10
N LEU A 76 -9.74 -3.98 6.48
CA LEU A 76 -10.37 -5.18 5.95
C LEU A 76 -11.42 -5.63 6.97
N LEU A 77 -12.64 -5.88 6.49
CA LEU A 77 -13.63 -6.56 7.30
C LEU A 77 -13.20 -8.02 7.41
N ASN A 78 -12.58 -8.38 8.53
CA ASN A 78 -12.34 -9.77 8.86
C ASN A 78 -13.52 -10.19 9.74
N ALA A 79 -14.57 -10.74 9.13
CA ALA A 79 -15.69 -11.31 9.87
C ALA A 79 -15.15 -12.50 10.68
N SER A 80 -14.98 -12.28 11.98
CA SER A 80 -14.75 -13.32 12.99
C SER A 80 -16.05 -14.01 13.33
#